data_AF-A0A9J7ADG5-F1
#
_entry.id   AF-A0A9J7ADG5-F1
#
_cell.length_a   1.000
_cell.length_b   1.000
_cell.length_c   1.000
_cell.angle_alpha   90.00
_cell.angle_beta   90.00
_cell.angle_gamma   90.00
#
_symmetry.space_group_name_H-M   'P 1'
#
loop_
_entity.id
_entity.type
_entity.pdbx_description
1 polymer ?
#
loop_
_entity_poly.entity_id
_entity_poly.type
_entity_poly.pdbx_seq_one_letter_code
_entity_poly.pdbx_strand_id
1 'polypeptide(L)'
;MKTFWFTPVLFVSFSVNALQAIDDSDMASVYGQSGLTIETQVEENDGTVLTIGSVTYTEENEDDSDDEFLSLQNIGLQIIEIDDAGNLLGPGSVTTTIDISEDGDLTIRAADIGAVNFTVGSIEFSGRSIGALGLNRWRFAPGSFLETTVVNESPVKIRSRALMADGSGIDFRYIEDDLLLTSNIAFKPDSSNRPFQSEFFFTAVDDTLKIEFGETRGTLEFNDLKLSDRDGNPLLNDQSFGDVGYGDVVVNQGYFTVRANDSAEGIAGEFLSDLTIGTAFYRTDANRLNFENVNLKTNGEINYQLELVGSESDFARGISATLTGISDIDLTIGAIIFSQDDGITGRSDSLGSFAIENLDLNGGAITASVWALPGAGSQGVRLDTAITAGTEFDFTYRDEESSDARLTAEVVLGEFSSETLLDITPKGLHFTVESLEGEAHINAIRMGDGSTYQGQTGRIDVDGLVVQPGSYLRVEPIPL
;
A
#
# COMPACT_ATOMS: atom_id res chain seq x y z
N MET A 1 31.42 12.15 -3.50
CA MET A 1 31.43 11.79 -2.06
C MET A 1 30.56 12.81 -1.32
N LYS A 2 29.24 12.68 -1.52
CA LYS A 2 28.22 13.54 -0.93
C LYS A 2 27.23 12.59 -0.24
N THR A 3 27.07 12.80 1.05
CA THR A 3 26.18 12.13 2.00
C THR A 3 24.71 12.31 1.63
N PHE A 4 23.98 11.20 1.47
CA PHE A 4 22.52 11.15 1.47
C PHE A 4 22.02 10.91 2.90
N TRP A 5 21.16 11.79 3.40
CA TRP A 5 20.32 11.56 4.57
C TRP A 5 18.89 11.93 4.17
N PHE A 6 18.01 10.93 4.06
CA PHE A 6 16.58 11.15 4.06
C PHE A 6 15.98 10.36 5.20
N THR A 7 15.51 11.07 6.22
CA THR A 7 14.66 10.52 7.28
C THR A 7 13.65 11.60 7.60
N PRO A 8 12.34 11.37 7.46
CA PRO A 8 11.37 12.25 8.08
C PRO A 8 11.29 11.85 9.56
N VAL A 9 12.27 12.29 10.36
CA VAL A 9 12.06 12.38 11.81
C VAL A 9 11.32 13.69 12.05
N LEU A 10 10.10 13.58 12.57
CA LEU A 10 9.36 14.68 13.18
C LEU A 10 10.18 15.23 14.36
N PHE A 11 11.10 16.17 14.09
CA PHE A 11 11.69 17.02 15.11
C PHE A 11 10.87 18.30 15.18
N VAL A 12 10.05 18.41 16.23
CA VAL A 12 9.53 19.70 16.68
C VAL A 12 10.71 20.46 17.29
N SER A 13 11.35 21.34 16.52
CA SER A 13 12.42 22.20 17.04
C SER A 13 11.81 23.37 17.82
N PHE A 14 11.83 23.30 19.16
CA PHE A 14 11.65 24.48 19.99
C PHE A 14 13.00 25.15 20.27
N SER A 15 12.99 26.48 20.30
CA SER A 15 14.12 27.28 20.75
C SER A 15 14.33 27.06 22.25
N VAL A 16 15.26 26.19 22.62
CA VAL A 16 15.71 26.03 24.01
C VAL A 16 16.53 27.26 24.39
N ASN A 17 15.97 28.14 25.22
CA ASN A 17 16.78 29.13 25.92
C ASN A 17 17.66 28.41 26.95
N ALA A 18 18.96 28.33 26.63
CA ALA A 18 20.10 28.04 27.50
C ALA A 18 20.11 26.67 28.22
N LEU A 19 20.62 25.65 27.53
CA LEU A 19 21.27 24.49 28.17
C LEU A 19 22.67 24.90 28.64
N GLN A 20 22.89 24.85 29.96
CA GLN A 20 24.22 24.83 30.53
C GLN A 20 24.84 23.45 30.26
N ALA A 21 26.11 23.40 29.82
CA ALA A 21 26.79 22.15 29.51
C ALA A 21 26.84 21.23 30.75
N ILE A 22 26.32 20.01 30.59
CA ILE A 22 26.43 18.91 31.55
C ILE A 22 27.80 18.25 31.28
N ASP A 23 28.64 18.15 32.31
CA ASP A 23 29.98 17.55 32.25
C ASP A 23 29.88 16.01 32.23
N ASP A 24 30.85 15.33 31.64
CA ASP A 24 30.89 13.87 31.45
C ASP A 24 30.78 13.09 32.78
N SER A 25 31.07 13.74 33.92
CA SER A 25 30.89 13.15 35.25
C SER A 25 29.43 13.03 35.70
N ASP A 26 28.52 13.86 35.17
CA ASP A 26 27.11 13.85 35.55
C ASP A 26 26.32 12.79 34.77
N MET A 27 26.74 12.46 33.53
CA MET A 27 26.16 11.37 32.73
C MET A 27 26.45 9.97 33.28
N ALA A 28 27.49 9.79 34.09
CA ALA A 28 27.83 8.49 34.67
C ALA A 28 26.92 8.06 35.84
N SER A 29 25.98 8.92 36.27
CA SER A 29 25.12 8.67 37.44
C SER A 29 23.66 8.36 37.12
N VAL A 30 23.24 8.41 35.85
CA VAL A 30 21.86 8.16 35.43
C VAL A 30 21.69 6.71 35.00
N TYR A 31 21.84 5.78 35.95
CA TYR A 31 21.31 4.43 35.81
C TYR A 31 19.97 4.39 36.53
N GLY A 32 18.87 4.26 35.77
CA GLY A 32 17.55 3.89 36.28
C GLY A 32 16.65 5.02 36.80
N GLN A 33 16.54 6.16 36.10
CA GLN A 33 15.43 7.11 36.35
C GLN A 33 14.52 7.26 35.13
N SER A 34 13.28 6.82 35.31
CA SER A 34 12.19 6.80 34.35
C SER A 34 11.75 8.18 33.88
N GLY A 35 11.50 8.28 32.56
CA GLY A 35 10.44 9.06 31.91
C GLY A 35 10.36 10.56 32.22
N LEU A 36 10.93 11.39 31.35
CA LEU A 36 10.55 12.80 31.27
C LEU A 36 9.20 12.88 30.54
N THR A 37 8.14 13.25 31.25
CA THR A 37 6.85 13.60 30.63
C THR A 37 6.85 15.08 30.30
N ILE A 38 6.69 15.40 29.01
CA ILE A 38 6.52 16.75 28.48
C ILE A 38 5.07 16.85 28.00
N GLU A 39 4.30 17.70 28.65
CA GLU A 39 2.96 18.07 28.18
C GLU A 39 3.08 19.36 27.38
N THR A 40 2.71 19.31 26.10
CA THR A 40 2.73 20.47 25.20
C THR A 40 1.29 20.94 24.96
N GLN A 41 1.03 22.18 25.34
CA GLN A 41 -0.21 22.89 24.99
C GLN A 41 0.07 23.79 23.79
N VAL A 42 -0.86 23.79 22.81
CA VAL A 42 -0.73 24.65 21.62
C VAL A 42 -1.03 26.09 22.02
N GLU A 43 -0.08 27.01 21.78
CA GLU A 43 -0.22 28.44 22.14
C GLU A 43 -1.11 29.23 21.16
N GLU A 44 -1.33 28.73 19.94
CA GLU A 44 -2.20 29.36 18.95
C GLU A 44 -3.67 28.92 19.13
N ASN A 45 -4.58 29.89 19.14
CA ASN A 45 -6.02 29.67 19.40
C ASN A 45 -6.72 28.76 18.39
N ASP A 46 -6.09 28.47 17.26
CA ASP A 46 -6.61 27.59 16.23
C ASP A 46 -6.04 26.17 16.30
N GLY A 47 -5.10 25.85 17.21
CA GLY A 47 -4.55 24.50 17.38
C GLY A 47 -3.43 24.15 16.41
N THR A 48 -2.94 25.12 15.62
CA THR A 48 -1.83 24.93 14.68
C THR A 48 -0.52 24.70 15.44
N VAL A 49 0.19 23.63 15.09
CA VAL A 49 1.49 23.27 15.69
C VAL A 49 2.63 23.58 14.72
N LEU A 50 2.42 23.39 13.43
CA LEU A 50 3.41 23.61 12.40
C LEU A 50 2.75 24.03 11.10
N THR A 51 3.27 25.10 10.49
CA THR A 51 2.98 25.47 9.11
C THR A 51 4.30 25.61 8.36
N ILE A 52 4.50 24.84 7.30
CA ILE A 52 5.64 24.98 6.38
C ILE A 52 5.11 25.49 5.04
N GLY A 53 5.66 26.63 4.59
CA GLY A 53 5.26 27.25 3.33
C GLY A 53 5.56 26.37 2.12
N SER A 54 6.79 25.87 1.99
CA SER A 54 7.16 24.90 0.97
C SER A 54 8.36 24.04 1.39
N VAL A 55 8.39 22.79 0.91
CA VAL A 55 9.54 21.88 0.93
C VAL A 55 9.83 21.52 -0.52
N THR A 56 11.05 21.73 -1.00
CA THR A 56 11.43 21.42 -2.38
C THR A 56 12.67 20.56 -2.40
N TYR A 57 12.59 19.42 -3.09
CA TYR A 57 13.72 18.59 -3.48
C TYR A 57 14.02 18.85 -4.94
N THR A 58 15.27 19.13 -5.26
CA THR A 58 15.74 19.35 -6.64
C THR A 58 16.85 18.36 -6.92
N GLU A 59 16.71 17.59 -7.99
CA GLU A 59 17.79 16.72 -8.45
C GLU A 59 18.84 17.55 -9.20
N GLU A 60 20.12 17.39 -8.85
CA GLU A 60 21.23 18.09 -9.50
C GLU A 60 21.50 17.37 -10.84
N ASN A 61 20.85 17.80 -11.93
CA ASN A 61 21.05 17.21 -13.25
C ASN A 61 22.23 17.89 -13.96
N GLU A 62 23.30 17.14 -14.29
CA GLU A 62 24.52 17.71 -14.90
C GLU A 62 24.36 18.03 -16.41
N ASP A 63 23.33 17.49 -17.08
CA ASP A 63 23.25 17.47 -18.55
C ASP A 63 22.09 18.25 -19.19
N ASP A 64 21.11 18.79 -18.45
CA ASP A 64 20.02 19.61 -19.01
C ASP A 64 19.73 20.88 -18.18
N SER A 65 19.30 21.96 -18.84
CA SER A 65 19.12 23.29 -18.23
C SER A 65 17.89 23.45 -17.34
N ASP A 66 17.11 22.39 -17.16
CA ASP A 66 15.84 22.42 -16.41
C ASP A 66 15.96 21.48 -15.19
N ASP A 67 15.95 22.10 -14.01
CA ASP A 67 15.98 21.39 -12.72
C ASP A 67 14.67 20.58 -12.54
N GLU A 68 14.75 19.25 -12.47
CA GLU A 68 13.63 18.42 -12.03
C GLU A 68 13.46 18.53 -10.51
N PHE A 69 12.23 18.77 -10.05
CA PHE A 69 11.98 19.01 -8.63
C PHE A 69 10.66 18.43 -8.14
N LEU A 70 10.65 17.95 -6.90
CA LEU A 70 9.45 17.65 -6.14
C LEU A 70 9.23 18.77 -5.11
N SER A 71 8.09 19.45 -5.16
CA SER A 71 7.73 20.49 -4.19
C SER A 71 6.42 20.14 -3.47
N LEU A 72 6.43 20.28 -2.15
CA LEU A 72 5.26 20.18 -1.28
C LEU A 72 4.96 21.56 -0.71
N GLN A 73 3.77 22.10 -0.96
CA GLN A 73 3.41 23.44 -0.51
C GLN A 73 2.33 23.41 0.58
N ASN A 74 2.32 24.43 1.44
CA ASN A 74 1.29 24.67 2.46
C ASN A 74 1.07 23.45 3.36
N ILE A 75 2.15 22.90 3.92
CA ILE A 75 2.08 21.80 4.87
C ILE A 75 1.58 22.35 6.21
N GLY A 76 0.50 21.77 6.74
CA GLY A 76 -0.10 22.13 8.01
C GLY A 76 -0.26 20.92 8.92
N LEU A 77 0.07 21.10 10.20
CA LEU A 77 -0.18 20.14 11.27
C LEU A 77 -0.93 20.85 12.41
N GLN A 78 -2.05 20.26 12.81
CA GLN A 78 -2.92 20.80 13.85
C GLN A 78 -3.36 19.69 14.80
N ILE A 79 -3.33 19.97 16.11
CA ILE A 79 -3.83 19.04 17.13
C ILE A 79 -5.15 19.59 17.67
N ILE A 80 -6.17 18.74 17.75
CA ILE A 80 -7.54 19.12 18.08
C ILE A 80 -8.07 18.25 19.22
N GLU A 81 -8.76 18.88 20.16
CA GLU A 81 -9.53 18.20 21.20
C GLU A 81 -10.88 17.75 20.63
N ILE A 82 -11.28 16.52 20.96
CA ILE A 82 -12.58 15.96 20.58
C ILE A 82 -13.36 15.53 21.82
N ASP A 83 -14.68 15.66 21.78
CA ASP A 83 -15.57 15.12 22.82
C ASP A 83 -15.78 13.61 22.67
N ASP A 84 -16.46 13.00 23.65
CA ASP A 84 -16.81 11.57 23.64
C ASP A 84 -17.68 11.16 22.44
N ALA A 85 -18.35 12.11 21.77
CA ALA A 85 -19.13 11.89 20.57
C ALA A 85 -18.33 12.11 19.27
N GLY A 86 -17.06 12.50 19.37
CA GLY A 86 -16.17 12.78 18.25
C GLY A 86 -16.30 14.18 17.65
N ASN A 87 -17.02 15.09 18.30
CA ASN A 87 -17.14 16.48 17.85
C ASN A 87 -15.88 17.28 18.23
N LEU A 88 -15.49 18.21 17.37
CA LEU A 88 -14.35 19.09 17.60
C LEU A 88 -14.69 20.12 18.68
N LEU A 89 -13.88 20.17 19.75
CA LEU A 89 -14.06 21.11 20.86
C LEU A 89 -13.15 22.35 20.75
N GLY A 90 -11.98 22.21 20.13
CA GLY A 90 -11.01 23.30 20.01
C GLY A 90 -9.56 22.81 19.88
N PRO A 91 -8.55 23.68 20.06
CA PRO A 91 -7.14 23.27 20.09
C PRO A 91 -6.90 22.17 21.12
N GLY A 92 -6.20 21.12 20.72
CA GLY A 92 -5.91 19.97 21.58
C GLY A 92 -4.57 20.06 22.30
N SER A 93 -4.31 19.03 23.10
CA SER A 93 -3.01 18.79 23.73
C SER A 93 -2.49 17.41 23.33
N VAL A 94 -1.20 17.20 23.54
CA VAL A 94 -0.57 15.89 23.39
C VAL A 94 0.38 15.65 24.55
N THR A 95 0.26 14.47 25.14
CA THR A 95 1.21 14.00 26.15
C THR A 95 2.36 13.31 25.44
N THR A 96 3.57 13.87 25.55
CA THR A 96 4.79 13.22 25.02
C THR A 96 5.64 12.71 26.16
N THR A 97 5.99 11.44 26.10
CA THR A 97 6.91 10.81 27.04
C THR A 97 8.21 10.47 26.32
N ILE A 98 9.34 10.82 26.95
CA ILE A 98 10.68 10.48 26.45
C ILE A 98 11.34 9.60 27.51
N ASP A 99 11.79 8.42 27.09
CA ASP A 99 12.41 7.44 27.97
C ASP A 99 13.67 6.86 27.34
N ILE A 100 14.62 6.48 28.18
CA ILE A 100 15.86 5.82 27.77
C ILE A 100 15.91 4.46 28.48
N SER A 101 15.92 3.38 27.72
CA SER A 101 15.95 2.02 28.25
C SER A 101 17.30 1.71 28.92
N GLU A 102 17.36 0.62 29.71
CA GLU A 102 18.61 0.12 30.29
C GLU A 102 19.65 -0.27 29.22
N ASP A 103 19.19 -0.64 28.03
CA ASP A 103 20.00 -0.99 26.86
C ASP A 103 20.40 0.24 26.01
N GLY A 104 19.91 1.43 26.39
CA GLY A 104 20.22 2.71 25.74
C GLY A 104 19.28 3.09 24.59
N ASP A 105 18.15 2.40 24.42
CA ASP A 105 17.15 2.76 23.42
C ASP A 105 16.45 4.06 23.82
N LEU A 106 16.38 5.03 22.91
CA LEU A 106 15.62 6.25 23.12
C LEU A 106 14.21 6.06 22.57
N THR A 107 13.20 6.06 23.44
CA THR A 107 11.78 5.98 23.06
C THR A 107 11.09 7.32 23.26
N ILE A 108 10.37 7.76 22.23
CA ILE A 108 9.48 8.91 22.24
C ILE A 108 8.08 8.40 21.96
N ARG A 109 7.15 8.60 22.90
CA ARG A 109 5.76 8.18 22.74
C ARG A 109 4.81 9.35 22.93
N ALA A 110 3.97 9.58 21.94
CA ALA A 110 2.86 10.54 21.96
C ALA A 110 1.53 9.80 22.24
N ALA A 111 0.84 10.19 23.29
CA ALA A 111 -0.43 9.63 23.74
C ALA A 111 -1.41 10.76 24.12
N ASP A 112 -2.64 10.39 24.48
CA ASP A 112 -3.75 11.32 24.80
C ASP A 112 -4.00 12.35 23.68
N ILE A 113 -3.77 11.92 22.45
CA ILE A 113 -4.06 12.70 21.26
C ILE A 113 -5.59 12.65 21.07
N GLY A 114 -6.24 13.79 20.86
CA GLY A 114 -7.66 13.80 20.48
C GLY A 114 -7.81 13.48 18.99
N ALA A 115 -7.46 14.46 18.16
CA ALA A 115 -7.33 14.28 16.73
C ALA A 115 -6.16 15.09 16.15
N VAL A 116 -5.60 14.62 15.03
CA VAL A 116 -4.58 15.32 14.26
C VAL A 116 -5.11 15.62 12.87
N ASN A 117 -4.99 16.87 12.42
CA ASN A 117 -5.13 17.19 11.01
C ASN A 117 -3.74 17.31 10.40
N PHE A 118 -3.53 16.62 9.29
CA PHE A 118 -2.38 16.82 8.43
C PHE A 118 -2.85 17.19 7.03
N THR A 119 -2.37 18.32 6.53
CA THR A 119 -2.71 18.81 5.20
C THR A 119 -1.46 19.14 4.43
N VAL A 120 -1.37 18.65 3.20
CA VAL A 120 -0.43 19.12 2.17
C VAL A 120 -1.27 19.82 1.12
N GLY A 121 -0.90 21.05 0.81
CA GLY A 121 -1.47 21.84 -0.28
C GLY A 121 -1.08 21.24 -1.63
N SER A 122 -0.43 22.00 -2.52
CA SER A 122 -0.01 21.42 -3.80
C SER A 122 1.21 20.51 -3.64
N ILE A 123 1.14 19.35 -4.29
CA ILE A 123 2.28 18.49 -4.60
C ILE A 123 2.65 18.76 -6.05
N GLU A 124 3.88 19.20 -6.31
CA GLU A 124 4.36 19.58 -7.65
C GLU A 124 5.55 18.73 -8.07
N PHE A 125 5.54 18.22 -9.28
CA PHE A 125 6.63 17.50 -9.92
C PHE A 125 7.06 18.23 -11.20
N SER A 126 8.27 18.78 -11.22
CA SER A 126 8.88 19.48 -12.35
C SER A 126 7.93 20.49 -13.01
N GLY A 127 7.26 21.29 -12.17
CA GLY A 127 6.30 22.31 -12.57
C GLY A 127 4.86 21.84 -12.83
N ARG A 128 4.54 20.55 -12.65
CA ARG A 128 3.18 19.99 -12.76
C ARG A 128 2.59 19.70 -11.38
N SER A 129 1.44 20.27 -11.05
CA SER A 129 0.72 19.95 -9.80
C SER A 129 -0.04 18.64 -9.96
N ILE A 130 0.16 17.69 -9.04
CA ILE A 130 -0.56 16.40 -8.96
C ILE A 130 -1.62 16.40 -7.85
N GLY A 131 -2.03 17.57 -7.39
CA GLY A 131 -3.14 17.75 -6.46
C GLY A 131 -2.72 18.05 -5.02
N ALA A 132 -3.65 17.80 -4.09
CA ALA A 132 -3.53 18.06 -2.67
C ALA A 132 -3.99 16.87 -1.84
N LEU A 133 -3.30 16.64 -0.72
CA LEU A 133 -3.54 15.52 0.20
C LEU A 133 -3.95 16.04 1.57
N GLY A 134 -5.06 15.52 2.10
CA GLY A 134 -5.49 15.78 3.47
C GLY A 134 -5.76 14.48 4.22
N LEU A 135 -5.02 14.28 5.31
CA LEU A 135 -5.43 13.37 6.38
C LEU A 135 -6.16 14.22 7.41
N ASN A 136 -7.45 14.41 7.18
CA ASN A 136 -8.26 15.19 8.08
C ASN A 136 -8.67 14.29 9.25
N ARG A 137 -8.61 14.83 10.45
CA ARG A 137 -9.14 14.23 11.67
C ARG A 137 -8.70 12.77 11.83
N TRP A 138 -7.38 12.57 11.93
CA TRP A 138 -6.86 11.33 12.47
C TRP A 138 -7.23 11.26 13.95
N ARG A 139 -8.28 10.49 14.27
CA ARG A 139 -8.83 10.32 15.61
C ARG A 139 -8.11 9.20 16.34
N PHE A 140 -7.77 9.49 17.59
CA PHE A 140 -7.15 8.54 18.49
C PHE A 140 -8.12 8.26 19.63
N ALA A 141 -8.63 7.03 19.70
CA ALA A 141 -9.45 6.61 20.83
C ALA A 141 -8.59 6.46 22.09
N PRO A 142 -9.16 6.55 23.31
CA PRO A 142 -8.43 6.36 24.55
C PRO A 142 -7.59 5.07 24.55
N GLY A 143 -6.31 5.19 24.90
CA GLY A 143 -5.35 4.09 24.86
C GLY A 143 -4.58 3.94 23.54
N SER A 144 -4.87 4.77 22.53
CA SER A 144 -4.07 4.84 21.30
C SER A 144 -2.80 5.66 21.52
N PHE A 145 -1.74 5.34 20.78
CA PHE A 145 -0.48 6.08 20.82
C PHE A 145 0.31 5.94 19.53
N LEU A 146 1.21 6.90 19.32
CA LEU A 146 2.29 6.83 18.35
C LEU A 146 3.61 6.76 19.10
N GLU A 147 4.50 5.89 18.67
CA GLU A 147 5.79 5.67 19.31
C GLU A 147 6.89 5.61 18.26
N THR A 148 7.99 6.29 18.53
CA THR A 148 9.23 6.18 17.78
C THR A 148 10.34 5.81 18.74
N THR A 149 11.10 4.76 18.42
CA THR A 149 12.23 4.31 19.23
C THR A 149 13.48 4.27 18.37
N VAL A 150 14.53 4.97 18.78
CA VAL A 150 15.88 4.76 18.25
C VAL A 150 16.46 3.58 19.02
N VAL A 151 16.61 2.45 18.32
CA VAL A 151 17.13 1.21 18.89
C VAL A 151 18.66 1.25 18.83
N ASN A 152 19.30 1.09 19.98
CA ASN A 152 20.75 1.15 20.15
C ASN A 152 21.42 -0.18 19.72
N GLU A 153 21.23 -0.53 18.45
CA GLU A 153 21.83 -1.68 17.80
C GLU A 153 22.80 -1.26 16.68
N SER A 154 23.54 -2.22 16.13
CA SER A 154 24.40 -2.00 14.95
C SER A 154 23.93 -2.91 13.81
N PRO A 155 23.49 -2.37 12.66
CA PRO A 155 23.23 -0.95 12.40
C PRO A 155 22.13 -0.37 13.29
N VAL A 156 22.16 0.95 13.50
CA VAL A 156 21.11 1.65 14.26
C VAL A 156 19.79 1.51 13.53
N LYS A 157 18.72 1.23 14.27
CA LYS A 157 17.36 1.09 13.72
C LYS A 157 16.45 2.14 14.33
N ILE A 158 15.52 2.64 13.54
CA ILE A 158 14.41 3.44 14.03
C ILE A 158 13.18 2.57 13.98
N ARG A 159 12.57 2.26 15.12
CA ARG A 159 11.26 1.63 15.20
C ARG A 159 10.18 2.72 15.19
N SER A 160 9.17 2.58 14.35
CA SER A 160 7.93 3.35 14.43
C SER A 160 6.78 2.40 14.73
N ARG A 161 5.99 2.70 15.75
CA ARG A 161 4.85 1.88 16.17
C ARG A 161 3.63 2.76 16.38
N ALA A 162 2.53 2.35 15.76
CA ALA A 162 1.21 2.91 15.99
C ALA A 162 0.33 1.85 16.65
N LEU A 163 -0.35 2.24 17.73
CA LEU A 163 -1.40 1.42 18.34
C LEU A 163 -2.70 2.23 18.32
N MET A 164 -3.72 1.65 17.69
CA MET A 164 -5.02 2.27 17.47
C MET A 164 -6.08 1.44 18.19
N ALA A 165 -6.63 2.01 19.27
CA ALA A 165 -7.75 1.43 19.98
C ALA A 165 -9.03 1.53 19.14
N ASP A 166 -10.01 0.68 19.44
CA ASP A 166 -11.30 0.68 18.75
C ASP A 166 -11.96 2.08 18.81
N GLY A 167 -12.52 2.50 17.69
CA GLY A 167 -13.03 3.87 17.49
C GLY A 167 -11.99 4.88 16.98
N SER A 168 -10.73 4.50 16.81
CA SER A 168 -9.73 5.30 16.10
C SER A 168 -9.94 5.23 14.58
N GLY A 169 -9.57 6.28 13.86
CA GLY A 169 -9.77 6.34 12.42
C GLY A 169 -9.20 7.59 11.76
N ILE A 170 -9.26 7.67 10.44
CA ILE A 170 -8.77 8.79 9.63
C ILE A 170 -9.83 9.17 8.60
N ASP A 171 -10.18 10.45 8.52
CA ASP A 171 -10.98 10.99 7.42
C ASP A 171 -10.02 11.34 6.26
N PHE A 172 -9.87 10.41 5.31
CA PHE A 172 -9.00 10.56 4.15
C PHE A 172 -9.65 11.46 3.09
N ARG A 173 -8.85 12.37 2.53
CA ARG A 173 -9.24 13.24 1.42
C ARG A 173 -8.08 13.46 0.45
N TYR A 174 -8.34 13.22 -0.81
CA TYR A 174 -7.44 13.56 -1.92
C TYR A 174 -8.18 14.43 -2.94
N ILE A 175 -7.52 15.47 -3.42
CA ILE A 175 -8.08 16.42 -4.39
C ILE A 175 -7.10 16.55 -5.53
N GLU A 176 -7.56 16.33 -6.75
CA GLU A 176 -6.79 16.60 -7.96
C GLU A 176 -7.70 17.30 -8.96
N ASP A 177 -7.30 18.48 -9.42
CA ASP A 177 -8.11 19.34 -10.31
C ASP A 177 -9.55 19.57 -9.79
N ASP A 178 -10.53 18.93 -10.46
CA ASP A 178 -11.96 18.98 -10.14
C ASP A 178 -12.46 17.66 -9.53
N LEU A 179 -11.57 16.73 -9.20
CA LEU A 179 -11.86 15.43 -8.60
C LEU A 179 -11.58 15.43 -7.09
N LEU A 180 -12.49 14.86 -6.33
CA LEU A 180 -12.39 14.68 -4.89
C LEU A 180 -12.63 13.20 -4.55
N LEU A 181 -11.61 12.56 -3.99
CA LEU A 181 -11.70 11.21 -3.41
C LEU A 181 -11.74 11.33 -1.89
N THR A 182 -12.74 10.71 -1.25
CA THR A 182 -12.84 10.65 0.23
C THR A 182 -13.09 9.25 0.73
N SER A 183 -12.62 8.94 1.94
CA SER A 183 -12.94 7.69 2.66
C SER A 183 -12.76 7.89 4.16
N ASN A 184 -13.50 7.12 4.98
CA ASN A 184 -13.30 7.02 6.42
C ASN A 184 -12.57 5.72 6.75
N ILE A 185 -11.29 5.82 7.07
CA ILE A 185 -10.46 4.69 7.44
C ILE A 185 -10.71 4.38 8.92
N ALA A 186 -11.17 3.18 9.25
CA ALA A 186 -11.39 2.72 10.60
C ALA A 186 -10.35 1.68 10.99
N PHE A 187 -9.77 1.83 12.19
CA PHE A 187 -8.92 0.84 12.81
C PHE A 187 -9.72 0.07 13.84
N LYS A 188 -9.86 -1.23 13.64
CA LYS A 188 -10.63 -2.12 14.52
C LYS A 188 -9.74 -3.19 15.14
N PRO A 189 -10.15 -3.73 16.30
CA PRO A 189 -9.46 -4.88 16.88
C PRO A 189 -9.41 -6.09 15.95
N ASP A 190 -8.44 -6.97 16.19
CA ASP A 190 -8.48 -8.33 15.63
C ASP A 190 -9.61 -9.16 16.28
N SER A 191 -9.86 -10.36 15.73
CA SER A 191 -10.79 -11.37 16.25
C SER A 191 -10.46 -11.83 17.68
N SER A 192 -9.23 -11.60 18.15
CA SER A 192 -8.80 -11.83 19.54
C SER A 192 -8.98 -10.60 20.43
N ASN A 193 -9.67 -9.57 19.94
CA ASN A 193 -9.97 -8.30 20.62
C ASN A 193 -8.72 -7.50 21.01
N ARG A 194 -7.62 -7.64 20.27
CA ARG A 194 -6.42 -6.81 20.44
C ARG A 194 -6.51 -5.59 19.54
N PRO A 195 -6.15 -4.38 20.02
CA PRO A 195 -6.12 -3.18 19.20
C PRO A 195 -5.31 -3.35 17.93
N PHE A 196 -5.68 -2.59 16.89
CA PHE A 196 -4.87 -2.51 15.69
C PHE A 196 -3.49 -1.99 16.05
N GLN A 197 -2.47 -2.63 15.50
CA GLN A 197 -1.08 -2.26 15.69
C GLN A 197 -0.37 -2.33 14.35
N SER A 198 0.47 -1.34 14.09
CA SER A 198 1.40 -1.35 12.98
C SER A 198 2.78 -1.00 13.51
N GLU A 199 3.79 -1.76 13.09
CA GLU A 199 5.17 -1.54 13.51
C GLU A 199 6.10 -1.65 12.30
N PHE A 200 7.06 -0.74 12.21
CA PHE A 200 8.04 -0.67 11.15
C PHE A 200 9.42 -0.41 11.74
N PHE A 201 10.45 -1.00 11.16
CA PHE A 201 11.85 -0.72 11.48
C PHE A 201 12.54 -0.15 10.25
N PHE A 202 13.11 1.04 10.39
CA PHE A 202 13.89 1.72 9.37
C PHE A 202 15.36 1.51 9.69
N THR A 203 16.09 0.94 8.74
CA THR A 203 17.54 0.73 8.83
C THR A 203 18.19 1.27 7.57
N ALA A 204 19.13 2.21 7.72
CA ALA A 204 19.93 2.69 6.59
C ALA A 204 21.29 1.96 6.58
N VAL A 205 21.60 1.29 5.47
CA VAL A 205 22.89 0.60 5.26
C VAL A 205 23.29 0.80 3.81
N ASP A 206 24.53 1.26 3.57
CA ASP A 206 25.14 1.34 2.24
C ASP A 206 24.21 1.92 1.15
N ASP A 207 23.76 3.17 1.37
CA ASP A 207 22.84 3.92 0.49
C ASP A 207 21.48 3.26 0.22
N THR A 208 21.14 2.23 1.00
CA THR A 208 19.87 1.52 0.96
C THR A 208 19.07 1.78 2.25
N LEU A 209 17.82 2.19 2.10
CA LEU A 209 16.85 2.25 3.20
C LEU A 209 16.06 0.95 3.24
N LYS A 210 16.27 0.14 4.28
CA LYS A 210 15.44 -1.03 4.57
C LYS A 210 14.28 -0.64 5.50
N ILE A 211 13.07 -1.01 5.12
CA ILE A 211 11.85 -0.86 5.90
C ILE A 211 11.33 -2.26 6.21
N GLU A 212 11.55 -2.73 7.42
CA GLU A 212 11.11 -4.04 7.89
C GLU A 212 9.77 -3.91 8.60
N PHE A 213 8.80 -4.75 8.25
CA PHE A 213 7.54 -4.84 8.97
C PHE A 213 7.78 -5.56 10.30
N GLY A 214 7.46 -4.87 11.39
CA GLY A 214 7.36 -5.47 12.72
C GLY A 214 6.02 -6.14 12.92
N GLU A 215 5.55 -6.17 14.17
CA GLU A 215 4.22 -6.70 14.46
C GLU A 215 3.12 -5.77 13.92
N THR A 216 2.54 -6.17 12.78
CA THR A 216 1.31 -5.59 12.24
C THR A 216 0.15 -6.54 12.46
N ARG A 217 -0.88 -6.06 13.15
CA ARG A 217 -2.10 -6.83 13.43
C ARG A 217 -3.36 -5.97 13.52
N GLY A 218 -4.52 -6.60 13.35
CA GLY A 218 -5.82 -5.95 13.55
C GLY A 218 -6.64 -5.91 12.28
N THR A 219 -7.64 -5.02 12.28
CA THR A 219 -8.54 -4.85 11.15
C THR A 219 -8.47 -3.40 10.66
N LEU A 220 -8.37 -3.24 9.35
CA LEU A 220 -8.36 -1.96 8.65
C LEU A 220 -9.54 -1.91 7.68
N GLU A 221 -10.40 -0.90 7.77
CA GLU A 221 -11.54 -0.74 6.87
C GLU A 221 -11.58 0.66 6.26
N PHE A 222 -11.60 0.75 4.94
CA PHE A 222 -11.89 1.95 4.17
C PHE A 222 -13.39 2.00 3.96
N ASN A 223 -14.07 2.85 4.70
CA ASN A 223 -15.52 3.00 4.63
C ASN A 223 -15.88 4.21 3.78
N ASP A 224 -17.06 4.15 3.15
CA ASP A 224 -17.67 5.26 2.45
C ASP A 224 -16.72 5.88 1.41
N LEU A 225 -16.12 5.04 0.56
CA LEU A 225 -15.27 5.51 -0.54
C LEU A 225 -16.14 6.33 -1.51
N LYS A 226 -15.80 7.60 -1.76
CA LYS A 226 -16.57 8.49 -2.65
C LYS A 226 -15.67 9.18 -3.65
N LEU A 227 -16.22 9.35 -4.85
CA LEU A 227 -15.63 10.14 -5.92
C LEU A 227 -16.64 11.21 -6.32
N SER A 228 -16.27 12.46 -6.08
CA SER A 228 -17.11 13.61 -6.37
C SER A 228 -16.34 14.64 -7.17
N ASP A 229 -17.06 15.61 -7.72
CA ASP A 229 -16.42 16.83 -8.15
C ASP A 229 -15.89 17.63 -6.93
N ARG A 230 -15.19 18.72 -7.21
CA ARG A 230 -14.63 19.63 -6.20
C ARG A 230 -15.68 20.28 -5.30
N ASP A 231 -16.92 20.41 -5.78
CA ASP A 231 -18.05 20.94 -5.02
C ASP A 231 -18.73 19.87 -4.15
N GLY A 232 -18.25 18.61 -4.23
CA GLY A 232 -18.76 17.48 -3.47
C GLY A 232 -19.96 16.80 -4.13
N ASN A 233 -20.30 17.12 -5.39
CA ASN A 233 -21.35 16.42 -6.12
C ASN A 233 -20.80 15.07 -6.61
N PRO A 234 -21.49 13.95 -6.34
CA PRO A 234 -21.01 12.64 -6.75
C PRO A 234 -20.90 12.55 -8.28
N LEU A 235 -19.77 12.04 -8.79
CA LEU A 235 -19.57 11.85 -10.23
C LEU A 235 -20.22 10.56 -10.75
N LEU A 236 -20.59 9.66 -9.84
CA LEU A 236 -21.31 8.43 -10.13
C LEU A 236 -22.71 8.46 -9.52
N ASN A 237 -23.59 7.60 -10.05
CA ASN A 237 -25.01 7.57 -9.69
C ASN A 237 -25.27 7.18 -8.23
N ASP A 238 -24.32 6.48 -7.60
CA ASP A 238 -24.34 6.13 -6.17
C ASP A 238 -23.35 7.00 -5.41
N GLN A 239 -23.75 7.44 -4.21
CA GLN A 239 -22.93 8.35 -3.40
C GLN A 239 -21.66 7.70 -2.83
N SER A 240 -21.52 6.37 -2.88
CA SER A 240 -20.37 5.62 -2.37
C SER A 240 -20.05 4.43 -3.28
N PHE A 241 -18.76 4.14 -3.46
CA PHE A 241 -18.21 2.95 -4.12
C PHE A 241 -18.27 1.72 -3.21
N GLY A 242 -18.80 1.86 -1.99
CA GLY A 242 -18.78 0.83 -0.98
C GLY A 242 -17.56 0.92 -0.07
N ASP A 243 -17.33 -0.17 0.65
CA ASP A 243 -16.28 -0.28 1.65
C ASP A 243 -15.32 -1.42 1.28
N VAL A 244 -14.04 -1.22 1.56
CA VAL A 244 -13.00 -2.25 1.44
C VAL A 244 -12.42 -2.49 2.82
N GLY A 245 -12.19 -3.73 3.21
CA GLY A 245 -11.53 -3.99 4.48
C GLY A 245 -10.69 -5.25 4.50
N TYR A 246 -9.77 -5.25 5.45
CA TYR A 246 -8.82 -6.32 5.72
C TYR A 246 -8.91 -6.61 7.21
N GLY A 247 -9.58 -7.71 7.55
CA GLY A 247 -9.74 -8.22 8.90
C GLY A 247 -8.66 -9.23 9.24
N ASP A 248 -8.22 -9.19 10.50
CA ASP A 248 -7.20 -10.11 11.03
C ASP A 248 -5.93 -10.13 10.17
N VAL A 249 -5.46 -8.94 9.78
CA VAL A 249 -4.17 -8.79 9.10
C VAL A 249 -3.08 -9.26 10.07
N VAL A 250 -2.12 -10.04 9.58
CA VAL A 250 -0.92 -10.46 10.31
C VAL A 250 0.24 -10.48 9.32
N VAL A 251 1.26 -9.67 9.59
CA VAL A 251 2.55 -9.78 8.87
C VAL A 251 3.48 -10.64 9.71
N ASN A 252 3.76 -11.86 9.25
CA ASN A 252 4.67 -12.78 9.95
C ASN A 252 6.12 -12.37 9.75
N GLN A 253 6.43 -11.96 8.52
CA GLN A 253 7.73 -11.43 8.13
C GLN A 253 7.51 -10.54 6.91
N GLY A 254 8.25 -9.45 6.84
CA GLY A 254 8.44 -8.78 5.57
C GLY A 254 9.36 -7.60 5.67
N TYR A 255 9.86 -7.17 4.53
CA TYR A 255 10.51 -5.89 4.39
C TYR A 255 10.48 -5.46 2.94
N PHE A 256 10.79 -4.19 2.70
CA PHE A 256 11.23 -3.74 1.40
C PHE A 256 12.44 -2.82 1.57
N THR A 257 13.31 -2.78 0.58
CA THR A 257 14.45 -1.87 0.54
C THR A 257 14.25 -0.84 -0.56
N VAL A 258 14.72 0.38 -0.35
CA VAL A 258 14.75 1.41 -1.40
C VAL A 258 16.19 1.90 -1.55
N ARG A 259 16.68 1.90 -2.79
CA ARG A 259 17.96 2.49 -3.19
C ARG A 259 17.81 3.18 -4.54
N ALA A 260 18.76 4.04 -4.89
CA ALA A 260 18.86 4.56 -6.25
C ALA A 260 19.08 3.40 -7.24
N ASN A 261 18.52 3.52 -8.44
CA ASN A 261 18.81 2.57 -9.51
C ASN A 261 20.17 2.92 -10.15
N ASP A 262 21.16 2.03 -10.03
CA ASP A 262 22.51 2.28 -10.54
C ASP A 262 22.59 2.32 -12.09
N SER A 263 21.59 1.76 -12.77
CA SER A 263 21.58 1.59 -14.24
C SER A 263 20.68 2.56 -15.00
N ALA A 264 19.80 3.29 -14.32
CA ALA A 264 18.82 4.20 -14.93
C ALA A 264 18.30 5.24 -13.92
N GLU A 265 17.63 6.28 -14.40
CA GLU A 265 16.88 7.21 -13.56
C GLU A 265 15.70 6.47 -12.88
N GLY A 266 15.78 6.30 -11.56
CA GLY A 266 14.75 5.56 -10.83
C GLY A 266 15.17 5.04 -9.46
N ILE A 267 14.32 4.17 -8.90
CA ILE A 267 14.57 3.47 -7.64
C ILE A 267 14.54 1.97 -7.85
N ALA A 268 15.37 1.27 -7.09
CA ALA A 268 15.42 -0.18 -7.08
C ALA A 268 15.36 -0.70 -5.64
N GLY A 269 15.06 -1.99 -5.52
CA GLY A 269 15.04 -2.63 -4.22
C GLY A 269 14.66 -4.11 -4.28
N GLU A 270 14.61 -4.70 -3.10
CA GLU A 270 14.06 -6.02 -2.85
C GLU A 270 12.83 -5.88 -1.94
N PHE A 271 11.86 -6.77 -2.10
CA PHE A 271 10.81 -6.95 -1.12
C PHE A 271 10.60 -8.42 -0.81
N LEU A 272 10.22 -8.68 0.44
CA LEU A 272 9.84 -9.98 0.95
C LEU A 272 8.59 -9.79 1.81
N SER A 273 7.64 -10.70 1.67
CA SER A 273 6.39 -10.70 2.42
C SER A 273 5.92 -12.12 2.72
N ASP A 274 5.54 -12.35 3.99
CA ASP A 274 4.69 -13.43 4.49
C ASP A 274 3.53 -12.74 5.24
N LEU A 275 2.42 -12.61 4.54
CA LEU A 275 1.24 -11.88 4.95
C LEU A 275 0.06 -12.84 5.02
N THR A 276 -0.63 -12.85 6.15
CA THR A 276 -1.92 -13.51 6.32
C THR A 276 -3.00 -12.47 6.58
N ILE A 277 -4.16 -12.63 5.96
CA ILE A 277 -5.35 -11.82 6.20
C ILE A 277 -6.48 -12.81 6.46
N GLY A 278 -7.09 -12.75 7.64
CA GLY A 278 -8.22 -13.62 7.98
C GLY A 278 -9.39 -13.39 7.03
N THR A 279 -9.73 -12.14 6.73
CA THR A 279 -10.75 -11.80 5.72
C THR A 279 -10.41 -10.51 4.98
N ALA A 280 -10.21 -10.57 3.67
CA ALA A 280 -10.30 -9.40 2.81
C ALA A 280 -11.72 -9.28 2.25
N PHE A 281 -12.28 -8.08 2.16
CA PHE A 281 -13.64 -7.92 1.67
C PHE A 281 -13.86 -6.62 0.91
N TYR A 282 -14.85 -6.66 0.04
CA TYR A 282 -15.47 -5.51 -0.59
C TYR A 282 -16.98 -5.59 -0.36
N ARG A 283 -17.61 -4.51 0.09
CA ARG A 283 -19.07 -4.47 0.30
C ARG A 283 -19.69 -3.22 -0.29
N THR A 284 -20.88 -3.38 -0.84
CA THR A 284 -21.75 -2.31 -1.33
C THR A 284 -23.14 -2.54 -0.76
N ASP A 285 -23.69 -1.57 -0.04
CA ASP A 285 -24.98 -1.68 0.64
C ASP A 285 -25.11 -2.99 1.45
N ALA A 286 -26.00 -3.88 1.02
CA ALA A 286 -26.29 -5.19 1.63
C ALA A 286 -25.67 -6.35 0.84
N ASN A 287 -24.59 -6.13 0.09
CA ASN A 287 -23.87 -7.19 -0.60
C ASN A 287 -22.39 -7.10 -0.30
N ARG A 288 -21.75 -8.25 -0.12
CA ARG A 288 -20.35 -8.34 0.26
C ARG A 288 -19.70 -9.53 -0.43
N LEU A 289 -18.52 -9.29 -0.98
CA LEU A 289 -17.60 -10.31 -1.47
C LEU A 289 -16.48 -10.45 -0.44
N ASN A 290 -16.29 -11.66 0.07
CA ASN A 290 -15.28 -11.99 1.06
C ASN A 290 -14.26 -12.95 0.47
N PHE A 291 -13.01 -12.73 0.81
CA PHE A 291 -11.89 -13.64 0.60
C PHE A 291 -11.38 -14.03 1.99
N GLU A 292 -11.67 -15.25 2.41
CA GLU A 292 -11.29 -15.77 3.73
C GLU A 292 -9.93 -16.49 3.65
N ASN A 293 -9.14 -16.36 4.72
CA ASN A 293 -7.83 -16.98 4.90
C ASN A 293 -6.89 -16.72 3.72
N VAL A 294 -6.72 -15.44 3.38
CA VAL A 294 -5.79 -15.02 2.34
C VAL A 294 -4.37 -15.12 2.88
N ASN A 295 -3.49 -15.79 2.15
CA ASN A 295 -2.09 -15.92 2.48
C ASN A 295 -1.27 -15.56 1.25
N LEU A 296 -0.32 -14.65 1.41
CA LEU A 296 0.66 -14.27 0.40
C LEU A 296 2.06 -14.54 0.95
N LYS A 297 2.81 -15.39 0.25
CA LYS A 297 4.20 -15.67 0.56
C LYS A 297 5.05 -15.51 -0.67
N THR A 298 6.08 -14.70 -0.51
CA THR A 298 7.08 -14.46 -1.56
C THR A 298 8.19 -15.51 -1.63
N ASN A 299 8.25 -16.42 -0.64
CA ASN A 299 9.21 -17.53 -0.49
C ASN A 299 10.69 -17.22 -0.87
N GLY A 300 11.07 -15.95 -0.77
CA GLY A 300 12.32 -15.43 -1.31
C GLY A 300 12.23 -13.90 -1.49
N GLU A 301 13.34 -13.31 -1.87
CA GLU A 301 13.43 -11.88 -2.15
C GLU A 301 13.02 -11.62 -3.60
N ILE A 302 12.08 -10.71 -3.80
CA ILE A 302 11.67 -10.25 -5.12
C ILE A 302 12.35 -8.92 -5.39
N ASN A 303 13.09 -8.85 -6.48
CA ASN A 303 13.74 -7.62 -6.90
C ASN A 303 12.75 -6.77 -7.68
N TYR A 304 12.72 -5.48 -7.41
CA TYR A 304 11.94 -4.51 -8.17
C TYR A 304 12.82 -3.35 -8.65
N GLN A 305 12.44 -2.80 -9.80
CA GLN A 305 12.98 -1.56 -10.35
C GLN A 305 11.81 -0.70 -10.81
N LEU A 306 11.85 0.59 -10.47
CA LEU A 306 10.93 1.61 -10.93
C LEU A 306 11.76 2.65 -11.69
N GLU A 307 11.49 2.80 -12.98
CA GLU A 307 12.27 3.63 -13.88
C GLU A 307 11.38 4.67 -14.55
N LEU A 308 11.91 5.88 -14.72
CA LEU A 308 11.32 6.86 -15.61
C LEU A 308 11.66 6.46 -17.05
N VAL A 309 10.63 6.27 -17.87
CA VAL A 309 10.79 5.87 -19.27
C VAL A 309 10.34 7.00 -20.18
N GLY A 310 11.24 7.43 -21.06
CA GLY A 310 10.94 8.40 -22.12
C GLY A 310 10.96 7.72 -23.49
N SER A 311 10.10 8.14 -24.41
CA SER A 311 10.30 7.83 -25.82
C SER A 311 11.45 8.66 -26.38
N GLU A 312 12.26 8.12 -27.30
CA GLU A 312 13.35 8.83 -28.02
C GLU A 312 12.90 10.14 -28.73
N SER A 313 11.60 10.41 -28.78
CA SER A 313 11.00 11.62 -29.35
C SER A 313 10.62 12.70 -28.32
N ASP A 314 10.99 12.61 -27.04
CA ASP A 314 10.67 13.58 -25.96
C ASP A 314 9.17 13.76 -25.64
N PHE A 315 8.26 13.11 -26.36
CA PHE A 315 6.84 13.42 -26.31
C PHE A 315 6.02 12.48 -25.40
N ALA A 316 6.42 11.23 -25.20
CA ALA A 316 5.80 10.31 -24.23
C ALA A 316 6.73 10.09 -23.04
N ARG A 317 6.22 10.31 -21.83
CA ARG A 317 6.88 9.99 -20.56
C ARG A 317 6.01 9.01 -19.78
N GLY A 318 6.65 8.07 -19.10
CA GLY A 318 6.00 7.06 -18.31
C GLY A 318 6.83 6.60 -17.13
N ILE A 319 6.23 5.73 -16.33
CA ILE A 319 6.89 4.99 -15.26
C ILE A 319 6.80 3.53 -15.63
N SER A 320 7.93 2.83 -15.60
CA SER A 320 7.99 1.38 -15.77
C SER A 320 8.40 0.71 -14.46
N ALA A 321 7.64 -0.30 -14.06
CA ALA A 321 7.91 -1.17 -12.93
C ALA A 321 8.30 -2.54 -13.44
N THR A 322 9.48 -3.03 -13.06
CA THR A 322 9.95 -4.37 -13.41
C THR A 322 10.19 -5.19 -12.15
N LEU A 323 9.65 -6.40 -12.11
CA LEU A 323 9.84 -7.40 -11.06
C LEU A 323 10.67 -8.57 -11.60
N THR A 324 11.70 -8.97 -10.85
CA THR A 324 12.60 -10.09 -11.18
C THR A 324 12.97 -10.89 -9.93
N GLY A 325 13.65 -12.03 -10.12
CA GLY A 325 14.06 -12.88 -9.00
C GLY A 325 12.91 -13.63 -8.33
N ILE A 326 11.73 -13.61 -8.93
CA ILE A 326 10.57 -14.41 -8.52
C ILE A 326 10.88 -15.87 -8.87
N SER A 327 11.19 -16.66 -7.85
CA SER A 327 11.45 -18.10 -7.97
C SER A 327 10.39 -18.98 -7.33
N ASP A 328 9.55 -18.38 -6.46
CA ASP A 328 8.52 -19.08 -5.71
C ASP A 328 7.59 -18.03 -5.07
N ILE A 329 6.38 -17.84 -5.59
CA ILE A 329 5.33 -17.08 -4.89
C ILE A 329 4.11 -17.95 -4.71
N ASP A 330 3.60 -17.96 -3.49
CA ASP A 330 2.34 -18.58 -3.14
C ASP A 330 1.30 -17.51 -2.78
N LEU A 331 0.17 -17.53 -3.46
CA LEU A 331 -1.06 -16.85 -3.08
C LEU A 331 -2.14 -17.90 -2.86
N THR A 332 -2.65 -18.00 -1.63
CA THR A 332 -3.78 -18.87 -1.31
C THR A 332 -4.94 -18.05 -0.79
N ILE A 333 -6.15 -18.37 -1.24
CA ILE A 333 -7.42 -17.86 -0.76
C ILE A 333 -8.23 -19.07 -0.32
N GLY A 334 -8.46 -19.20 0.99
CA GLY A 334 -9.14 -20.35 1.58
C GLY A 334 -10.61 -20.48 1.20
N ALA A 335 -11.32 -19.36 1.02
CA ALA A 335 -12.67 -19.36 0.46
C ALA A 335 -13.04 -18.00 -0.13
N ILE A 336 -13.85 -18.01 -1.20
CA ILE A 336 -14.47 -16.80 -1.76
C ILE A 336 -15.97 -16.89 -1.56
N ILE A 337 -16.56 -15.94 -0.82
CA ILE A 337 -17.94 -16.03 -0.37
C ILE A 337 -18.71 -14.75 -0.66
N PHE A 338 -19.93 -14.90 -1.18
CA PHE A 338 -20.91 -13.83 -1.25
C PHE A 338 -21.80 -13.85 -0.01
N SER A 339 -21.96 -12.69 0.63
CA SER A 339 -22.87 -12.52 1.77
C SER A 339 -23.68 -11.24 1.65
N GLN A 340 -24.83 -11.20 2.33
CA GLN A 340 -25.67 -10.01 2.41
C GLN A 340 -25.38 -9.09 3.61
N ASP A 341 -24.54 -9.54 4.55
CA ASP A 341 -24.22 -8.81 5.79
C ASP A 341 -22.77 -9.11 6.26
N ASP A 342 -22.33 -8.41 7.33
CA ASP A 342 -21.03 -8.53 8.03
C ASP A 342 -20.80 -9.86 8.77
N GLY A 343 -21.70 -10.84 8.63
CA GLY A 343 -21.71 -12.06 9.44
C GLY A 343 -21.98 -13.35 8.68
N ILE A 344 -21.67 -14.46 9.36
CA ILE A 344 -21.90 -15.85 8.95
C ILE A 344 -23.36 -16.11 8.56
N THR A 345 -24.30 -15.38 9.17
CA THR A 345 -25.72 -15.44 8.87
C THR A 345 -26.02 -14.65 7.60
N GLY A 346 -26.04 -15.34 6.46
CA GLY A 346 -26.27 -14.72 5.15
C GLY A 346 -25.24 -15.09 4.08
N ARG A 347 -24.31 -16.03 4.35
CA ARG A 347 -23.48 -16.68 3.32
C ARG A 347 -24.43 -17.30 2.30
N SER A 348 -24.52 -16.72 1.11
CA SER A 348 -25.42 -17.22 0.07
C SER A 348 -24.78 -18.38 -0.65
N ASP A 349 -23.56 -18.17 -1.16
CA ASP A 349 -22.82 -19.11 -2.00
C ASP A 349 -21.32 -18.89 -1.81
N SER A 350 -20.57 -20.00 -1.75
CA SER A 350 -19.12 -19.98 -1.86
C SER A 350 -18.70 -20.40 -3.25
N LEU A 351 -17.67 -19.75 -3.77
CA LEU A 351 -17.00 -20.19 -5.00
C LEU A 351 -15.91 -21.21 -4.71
N GLY A 352 -15.65 -21.57 -3.45
CA GLY A 352 -14.54 -22.46 -3.08
C GLY A 352 -13.22 -21.73 -2.83
N SER A 353 -12.13 -22.50 -2.77
CA SER A 353 -10.77 -21.99 -2.52
C SER A 353 -9.96 -21.87 -3.81
N PHE A 354 -9.07 -20.89 -3.87
CA PHE A 354 -8.14 -20.66 -4.97
C PHE A 354 -6.71 -20.62 -4.45
N ALA A 355 -5.76 -21.18 -5.20
CA ALA A 355 -4.35 -21.00 -4.95
C ALA A 355 -3.57 -20.87 -6.26
N ILE A 356 -2.58 -19.97 -6.25
CA ILE A 356 -1.46 -19.94 -7.17
C ILE A 356 -0.26 -20.30 -6.31
N GLU A 357 0.41 -21.39 -6.63
CA GLU A 357 1.52 -21.94 -5.86
C GLU A 357 2.76 -22.04 -6.76
N ASN A 358 3.94 -21.89 -6.18
CA ASN A 358 5.23 -22.04 -6.88
C ASN A 358 5.37 -21.16 -8.13
N LEU A 359 4.86 -19.91 -8.10
CA LEU A 359 5.07 -19.00 -9.24
C LEU A 359 6.57 -18.70 -9.40
N ASP A 360 7.13 -19.12 -10.53
CA ASP A 360 8.54 -18.96 -10.90
C ASP A 360 8.63 -18.30 -12.28
N LEU A 361 9.42 -17.23 -12.39
CA LEU A 361 9.70 -16.57 -13.67
C LEU A 361 10.85 -17.22 -14.45
N ASN A 362 11.54 -18.22 -13.87
CA ASN A 362 12.68 -18.92 -14.45
C ASN A 362 13.81 -17.98 -14.93
N GLY A 363 14.04 -16.92 -14.15
CA GLY A 363 15.01 -15.85 -14.48
C GLY A 363 14.46 -14.77 -15.42
N GLY A 364 13.18 -14.84 -15.79
CA GLY A 364 12.46 -13.79 -16.51
C GLY A 364 12.00 -12.64 -15.61
N ALA A 365 11.12 -11.81 -16.17
CA ALA A 365 10.60 -10.60 -15.54
C ALA A 365 9.10 -10.40 -15.80
N ILE A 366 8.44 -9.71 -14.88
CA ILE A 366 7.15 -9.05 -15.10
C ILE A 366 7.41 -7.55 -15.19
N THR A 367 6.97 -6.91 -16.28
CA THR A 367 7.08 -5.47 -16.46
C THR A 367 5.70 -4.86 -16.62
N ALA A 368 5.41 -3.80 -15.88
CA ALA A 368 4.19 -3.00 -16.03
C ALA A 368 4.58 -1.53 -16.23
N SER A 369 4.02 -0.88 -17.24
CA SER A 369 4.36 0.51 -17.57
C SER A 369 3.12 1.36 -17.71
N VAL A 370 3.18 2.58 -17.20
CA VAL A 370 2.13 3.59 -17.34
C VAL A 370 2.68 4.76 -18.13
N TRP A 371 2.02 5.15 -19.21
CA TRP A 371 2.44 6.23 -20.09
C TRP A 371 1.39 7.31 -20.18
N ALA A 372 1.83 8.57 -20.11
CA ALA A 372 1.01 9.70 -20.49
C ALA A 372 1.21 9.99 -21.99
N LEU A 373 0.13 9.95 -22.77
CA LEU A 373 0.19 10.21 -24.22
C LEU A 373 -0.13 11.69 -24.53
N PRO A 374 0.70 12.40 -25.33
CA PRO A 374 0.44 13.77 -25.72
C PRO A 374 -0.59 13.85 -26.88
N GLY A 375 -1.51 14.81 -26.78
CA GLY A 375 -2.66 14.89 -27.67
C GLY A 375 -2.43 15.60 -29.01
N ALA A 376 -2.95 14.98 -30.07
CA ALA A 376 -3.86 15.64 -31.02
C ALA A 376 -4.92 14.62 -31.49
N GLY A 377 -5.73 14.11 -30.55
CA GLY A 377 -6.82 13.20 -30.91
C GLY A 377 -7.48 12.43 -29.77
N SER A 378 -6.78 12.09 -28.69
CA SER A 378 -7.34 11.48 -27.47
C SER A 378 -6.36 11.72 -26.32
N GLN A 379 -6.82 12.35 -25.23
CA GLN A 379 -6.06 12.53 -24.01
C GLN A 379 -6.16 11.20 -23.25
N GLY A 380 -5.08 10.41 -23.27
CA GLY A 380 -5.13 9.03 -22.79
C GLY A 380 -3.94 8.62 -21.92
N VAL A 381 -4.22 7.72 -20.98
CA VAL A 381 -3.21 6.96 -20.23
C VAL A 381 -3.09 5.60 -20.89
N ARG A 382 -1.87 5.16 -21.19
CA ARG A 382 -1.61 3.80 -21.65
C ARG A 382 -1.02 2.96 -20.54
N LEU A 383 -1.56 1.75 -20.38
CA LEU A 383 -1.08 0.73 -19.46
C LEU A 383 -0.54 -0.44 -20.30
N ASP A 384 0.75 -0.71 -20.17
CA ASP A 384 1.39 -1.85 -20.80
C ASP A 384 1.75 -2.86 -19.72
N THR A 385 1.56 -4.15 -20.00
CA THR A 385 2.02 -5.23 -19.12
C THR A 385 2.68 -6.29 -19.97
N ALA A 386 3.84 -6.78 -19.55
CA ALA A 386 4.58 -7.84 -20.20
C ALA A 386 5.03 -8.86 -19.16
N ILE A 387 4.95 -10.14 -19.50
CA ILE A 387 5.46 -11.25 -18.70
C ILE A 387 6.36 -12.07 -19.60
N THR A 388 7.58 -12.33 -19.13
CA THR A 388 8.57 -13.09 -19.88
C THR A 388 8.14 -14.54 -20.06
N ALA A 389 8.43 -15.10 -21.23
CA ALA A 389 8.16 -16.51 -21.53
C ALA A 389 8.86 -17.46 -20.56
N GLY A 390 8.20 -18.57 -20.24
CA GLY A 390 8.70 -19.56 -19.29
C GLY A 390 8.29 -19.28 -17.84
N THR A 391 7.29 -18.43 -17.62
CA THR A 391 6.68 -18.27 -16.29
C THR A 391 5.86 -19.52 -15.97
N GLU A 392 6.13 -20.14 -14.84
CA GLU A 392 5.49 -21.38 -14.41
C GLU A 392 4.77 -21.18 -13.08
N PHE A 393 3.59 -21.80 -12.91
CA PHE A 393 2.90 -21.86 -11.62
C PHE A 393 1.91 -23.03 -11.57
N ASP A 394 1.61 -23.48 -10.36
CA ASP A 394 0.51 -24.39 -10.10
C ASP A 394 -0.75 -23.59 -9.75
N PHE A 395 -1.81 -23.77 -10.54
CA PHE A 395 -3.14 -23.26 -10.23
C PHE A 395 -3.97 -24.34 -9.57
N THR A 396 -4.46 -24.10 -8.36
CA THR A 396 -5.38 -25.00 -7.67
C THR A 396 -6.73 -24.33 -7.40
N TYR A 397 -7.80 -25.01 -7.79
CA TYR A 397 -9.17 -24.70 -7.42
C TYR A 397 -9.76 -25.85 -6.59
N ARG A 398 -10.53 -25.51 -5.56
CA ARG A 398 -11.21 -26.51 -4.71
C ARG A 398 -12.63 -26.07 -4.43
N ASP A 399 -13.58 -26.93 -4.76
CA ASP A 399 -14.98 -26.68 -4.44
C ASP A 399 -15.22 -26.89 -2.93
N GLU A 400 -16.00 -26.00 -2.30
CA GLU A 400 -16.33 -26.10 -0.87
C GLU A 400 -17.32 -27.24 -0.60
N GLU A 401 -18.17 -27.60 -1.57
CA GLU A 401 -19.19 -28.65 -1.39
C GLU A 401 -18.60 -30.08 -1.41
N SER A 402 -17.37 -30.25 -1.90
CA SER A 402 -16.71 -31.55 -1.98
C SER A 402 -15.20 -31.41 -1.74
N SER A 403 -14.74 -31.89 -0.57
CA SER A 403 -13.31 -31.96 -0.22
C SER A 403 -12.44 -32.70 -1.24
N ASP A 404 -13.10 -33.56 -2.02
CA ASP A 404 -12.50 -34.45 -3.01
C ASP A 404 -12.51 -33.84 -4.42
N ALA A 405 -13.27 -32.76 -4.67
CA ALA A 405 -13.31 -32.06 -5.94
C ALA A 405 -12.26 -30.93 -5.97
N ARG A 406 -11.02 -31.33 -6.26
CA ARG A 406 -9.88 -30.43 -6.52
C ARG A 406 -9.54 -30.45 -8.00
N LEU A 407 -9.29 -29.29 -8.58
CA LEU A 407 -8.63 -29.16 -9.88
C LEU A 407 -7.27 -28.51 -9.65
N THR A 408 -6.20 -29.18 -10.04
CA THR A 408 -4.86 -28.57 -10.09
C THR A 408 -4.35 -28.60 -11.53
N ALA A 409 -3.84 -27.46 -11.98
CA ALA A 409 -3.31 -27.24 -13.30
C ALA A 409 -1.88 -26.71 -13.20
N GLU A 410 -0.93 -27.42 -13.78
CA GLU A 410 0.43 -26.89 -14.02
C GLU A 410 0.36 -25.98 -15.25
N VAL A 411 0.62 -24.69 -15.05
CA VAL A 411 0.51 -23.65 -16.08
C VAL A 411 1.90 -23.14 -16.43
N VAL A 412 2.21 -23.09 -17.71
CA VAL A 412 3.40 -22.43 -18.27
C VAL A 412 2.92 -21.34 -19.21
N LEU A 413 3.23 -20.09 -18.89
CA LEU A 413 2.98 -18.96 -19.77
C LEU A 413 4.16 -18.82 -20.74
N GLY A 414 3.85 -18.68 -22.02
CA GLY A 414 4.77 -18.14 -23.00
C GLY A 414 4.88 -16.62 -22.83
N GLU A 415 5.37 -15.94 -23.86
CA GLU A 415 5.43 -14.48 -23.84
C GLU A 415 4.00 -13.93 -23.76
N PHE A 416 3.73 -13.08 -22.77
CA PHE A 416 2.45 -12.41 -22.63
C PHE A 416 2.68 -10.91 -22.66
N SER A 417 1.89 -10.19 -23.45
CA SER A 417 1.84 -8.73 -23.46
C SER A 417 0.40 -8.23 -23.58
N SER A 418 0.12 -7.10 -22.93
CA SER A 418 -1.12 -6.37 -23.15
C SER A 418 -0.85 -4.88 -23.20
N GLU A 419 -1.54 -4.20 -24.11
CA GLU A 419 -1.58 -2.75 -24.24
C GLU A 419 -3.02 -2.28 -24.06
N THR A 420 -3.24 -1.41 -23.08
CA THR A 420 -4.56 -0.87 -22.74
C THR A 420 -4.53 0.64 -22.74
N LEU A 421 -5.50 1.27 -23.38
CA LEU A 421 -5.71 2.71 -23.41
C LEU A 421 -6.91 3.10 -22.55
N LEU A 422 -6.72 4.12 -21.72
CA LEU A 422 -7.75 4.77 -20.92
C LEU A 422 -7.94 6.21 -21.39
N ASP A 423 -9.11 6.51 -21.95
CA ASP A 423 -9.46 7.84 -22.46
C ASP A 423 -10.70 8.41 -21.77
N ILE A 424 -10.72 9.73 -21.54
CA ILE A 424 -11.95 10.43 -21.15
C ILE A 424 -12.62 10.96 -22.42
N THR A 425 -13.81 10.46 -22.73
CA THR A 425 -14.62 10.91 -23.87
C THR A 425 -15.82 11.72 -23.41
N PRO A 426 -16.50 12.50 -24.30
CA PRO A 426 -17.77 13.13 -23.97
C PRO A 426 -18.89 12.16 -23.54
N LYS A 427 -18.69 10.84 -23.68
CA LYS A 427 -19.62 9.78 -23.27
C LYS A 427 -19.21 9.07 -21.98
N GLY A 428 -18.11 9.50 -21.35
CA GLY A 428 -17.55 8.90 -20.13
C GLY A 428 -16.14 8.35 -20.34
N LEU A 429 -15.64 7.70 -19.28
CA LEU A 429 -14.37 6.96 -19.28
C LEU A 429 -14.46 5.78 -20.25
N HIS A 430 -13.51 5.70 -21.18
CA HIS A 430 -13.43 4.67 -22.20
C HIS A 430 -12.17 3.85 -21.98
N PHE A 431 -12.37 2.55 -21.74
CA PHE A 431 -11.30 1.57 -21.57
C PHE A 431 -11.20 0.74 -22.84
N THR A 432 -10.04 0.77 -23.49
CA THR A 432 -9.78 0.06 -24.76
C THR A 432 -8.59 -0.86 -24.59
N VAL A 433 -8.76 -2.15 -24.87
CA VAL A 433 -7.63 -3.09 -25.01
C VAL A 433 -7.15 -2.99 -26.46
N GLU A 434 -6.02 -2.34 -26.70
CA GLU A 434 -5.43 -2.15 -28.04
C GLU A 434 -4.83 -3.45 -28.56
N SER A 435 -4.08 -4.13 -27.70
CA SER A 435 -3.56 -5.47 -27.98
C SER A 435 -3.53 -6.31 -26.71
N LEU A 436 -3.75 -7.60 -26.87
CA LEU A 436 -3.42 -8.60 -25.88
C LEU A 436 -2.93 -9.82 -26.66
N GLU A 437 -1.66 -10.14 -26.44
CA GLU A 437 -0.96 -11.24 -27.07
C GLU A 437 -0.44 -12.17 -25.98
N GLY A 438 -0.64 -13.47 -26.13
CA GLY A 438 -0.19 -14.41 -25.12
C GLY A 438 -0.19 -15.84 -25.59
N GLU A 439 0.71 -16.62 -24.99
CA GLU A 439 0.73 -18.07 -25.07
C GLU A 439 0.59 -18.65 -23.67
N ALA A 440 -0.21 -19.70 -23.53
CA ALA A 440 -0.37 -20.41 -22.28
C ALA A 440 -0.53 -21.91 -22.54
N HIS A 441 0.30 -22.70 -21.86
CA HIS A 441 0.23 -24.15 -21.86
C HIS A 441 -0.20 -24.65 -20.50
N ILE A 442 -1.24 -25.48 -20.47
CA ILE A 442 -1.64 -26.22 -19.29
C ILE A 442 -1.12 -27.64 -19.45
N ASN A 443 0.00 -27.95 -18.82
CA ASN A 443 0.75 -29.20 -19.00
C ASN A 443 0.04 -30.39 -18.34
N ALA A 444 -0.60 -30.16 -17.21
CA ALA A 444 -1.22 -31.21 -16.42
C ALA A 444 -2.47 -30.72 -15.69
N ILE A 445 -3.65 -31.15 -16.14
CA ILE A 445 -4.88 -31.02 -15.33
C ILE A 445 -5.06 -32.30 -14.51
N ARG A 446 -5.09 -32.15 -13.20
CA ARG A 446 -5.38 -33.23 -12.25
C ARG A 446 -6.71 -32.93 -11.57
N MET A 447 -7.59 -33.91 -11.55
CA MET A 447 -8.84 -33.85 -10.80
C MET A 447 -8.76 -34.79 -9.59
N GLY A 448 -9.21 -34.33 -8.44
CA GLY A 448 -9.19 -35.09 -7.19
C GLY A 448 -7.93 -34.91 -6.34
N ASP A 449 -7.88 -35.65 -5.24
CA ASP A 449 -6.77 -35.67 -4.28
C ASP A 449 -5.67 -36.69 -4.62
N GLY A 450 -5.76 -37.34 -5.79
CA GLY A 450 -4.86 -38.42 -6.19
C GLY A 450 -5.09 -39.78 -5.51
N SER A 451 -6.06 -39.88 -4.58
CA SER A 451 -6.47 -41.15 -3.96
C SER A 451 -7.71 -41.75 -4.63
N THR A 452 -8.62 -40.90 -5.13
CA THR A 452 -9.91 -41.32 -5.73
C THR A 452 -9.93 -41.21 -7.26
N TYR A 453 -9.22 -40.22 -7.83
CA TYR A 453 -9.08 -40.04 -9.28
C TYR A 453 -7.58 -39.93 -9.62
N GLN A 454 -7.00 -41.02 -10.14
CA GLN A 454 -5.61 -41.06 -10.59
C GLN A 454 -5.57 -40.95 -12.12
N GLY A 455 -5.21 -39.77 -12.62
CA GLY A 455 -4.97 -39.54 -14.06
C GLY A 455 -4.86 -38.06 -14.41
N GLN A 456 -3.99 -37.73 -15.37
CA GLN A 456 -4.06 -36.45 -16.09
C GLN A 456 -5.32 -36.48 -16.97
N THR A 457 -6.23 -35.52 -16.78
CA THR A 457 -7.50 -35.45 -17.54
C THR A 457 -7.37 -34.68 -18.85
N GLY A 458 -6.28 -33.94 -19.07
CA GLY A 458 -6.00 -33.27 -20.34
C GLY A 458 -4.79 -32.33 -20.32
N ARG A 459 -4.45 -31.83 -21.52
CA ARG A 459 -3.57 -30.70 -21.79
C ARG A 459 -4.39 -29.68 -22.57
N ILE A 460 -4.25 -28.39 -22.24
CA ILE A 460 -4.79 -27.30 -23.04
C ILE A 460 -3.59 -26.51 -23.56
N ASP A 461 -3.59 -26.21 -24.85
CA ASP A 461 -2.54 -25.48 -25.50
C ASP A 461 -3.18 -24.28 -26.21
N VAL A 462 -2.85 -23.09 -25.75
CA VAL A 462 -3.28 -21.82 -26.36
C VAL A 462 -2.03 -21.14 -26.87
N ASP A 463 -1.74 -21.35 -28.16
CA ASP A 463 -0.61 -20.77 -28.88
C ASP A 463 -1.10 -19.57 -29.73
N GLY A 464 -0.42 -18.44 -29.59
CA GLY A 464 -0.64 -17.23 -30.37
C GLY A 464 -2.03 -16.60 -30.19
N LEU A 465 -2.55 -16.53 -28.97
CA LEU A 465 -3.80 -15.81 -28.69
C LEU A 465 -3.58 -14.32 -28.98
N VAL A 466 -4.29 -13.79 -29.96
CA VAL A 466 -4.35 -12.35 -30.27
C VAL A 466 -5.78 -11.88 -30.08
N VAL A 467 -6.03 -11.03 -29.09
CA VAL A 467 -7.34 -10.44 -28.83
C VAL A 467 -7.36 -9.00 -29.36
N GLN A 468 -8.24 -8.74 -30.33
CA GLN A 468 -8.50 -7.39 -30.86
C GLN A 468 -9.75 -6.79 -30.21
N PRO A 469 -9.92 -5.45 -30.20
CA PRO A 469 -11.11 -4.78 -29.68
C PRO A 469 -12.42 -5.43 -30.18
N GLY A 470 -13.29 -5.84 -29.25
CA GLY A 470 -14.58 -6.49 -29.54
C GLY A 470 -14.55 -8.01 -29.66
N SER A 471 -13.40 -8.64 -29.45
CA SER A 471 -13.28 -10.11 -29.37
C SER A 471 -13.84 -10.65 -28.05
N TYR A 472 -14.42 -11.85 -28.08
CA TYR A 472 -14.88 -12.56 -26.88
C TYR A 472 -14.54 -14.05 -26.99
N LEU A 473 -14.08 -14.64 -25.88
CA LEU A 473 -13.91 -16.08 -25.75
C LEU A 473 -15.18 -16.67 -25.14
N ARG A 474 -15.77 -17.68 -25.80
CA ARG A 474 -16.91 -18.43 -25.26
C ARG A 474 -16.54 -19.91 -25.21
N VAL A 475 -16.41 -20.45 -23.99
CA VAL A 475 -16.28 -21.90 -23.77
C VAL A 475 -17.70 -22.45 -23.57
N GLU A 476 -18.16 -23.26 -24.52
CA GLU A 476 -19.44 -23.95 -24.42
C GLU A 476 -19.21 -25.41 -24.00
N PRO A 477 -20.02 -25.97 -23.09
CA PRO A 477 -20.01 -27.42 -22.86
C PRO A 477 -20.38 -28.14 -24.16
N ILE A 478 -19.69 -29.23 -24.46
CA ILE A 478 -20.13 -30.13 -25.54
C ILE A 478 -21.52 -30.66 -25.13
N PRO A 479 -22.57 -30.49 -25.96
CA PRO A 479 -23.87 -31.06 -25.66
C PRO A 479 -23.72 -32.58 -25.56
N LEU A 480 -24.19 -33.16 -24.44
CA LEU A 480 -24.21 -34.61 -24.19
C LEU A 480 -25.01 -35.36 -25.25
#